data_AF-A0A7K7CKG9-F1
#
_entry.id   AF-A0A7K7CKG9-F1
#
_cell.length_a   1.000
_cell.length_b   1.000
_cell.length_c   1.000
_cell.angle_alpha   90.00
_cell.angle_beta   90.00
_cell.angle_gamma   90.00
#
_symmetry.space_group_name_H-M   'P 1'
#
loop_
_entity.id
_entity.type
_entity.pdbx_description
1 polymer ?
#
loop_
_entity_poly.entity_id
_entity_poly.type
_entity_poly.pdbx_seq_one_letter_code
_entity_poly.pdbx_strand_id
1 'polypeptide(L)'
;MEDLILNVDFAAPEGRPKKEPGNRKHQSFVRRRRELERRGVLRQKQLPAAPGGPRRAPARGKPRSGRRRSCPKENGPAAAAPQCPPVPQNGPTGADAPAETKGKGRGAARGSANAAGAPPASQNDSAGSGATAKSKGKGRGAARGSARAGGPPPKLVAVDCEMVGTGPGGRTSALARCSIVSYEGDVVYDRYVRPEAPIVDYRTRWSGIRRHHMDKAVPFRQARQQVLRILAGKVVVGHAIHNDFKALRYSHPKALTRDTSQIPLLNRRGGFPENVSISLKRLTKALLDQDIQVGKSGHSSVEDARATMELYKVVEEEWEQHLRQNLEQE
;
A
#
# COMPACT_ATOMS: atom_id res chain seq x y z
N MET A 1 -24.86 -16.61 76.60
CA MET A 1 -24.68 -16.03 75.26
C MET A 1 -23.18 -16.08 74.98
N GLU A 2 -22.57 -17.25 74.98
CA GLU A 2 -22.49 -18.24 73.89
C GLU A 2 -21.66 -17.75 72.70
N ASP A 3 -20.48 -18.37 72.59
CA ASP A 3 -19.39 -18.10 71.65
C ASP A 3 -19.78 -18.45 70.20
N LEU A 4 -19.61 -17.49 69.29
CA LEU A 4 -19.70 -17.70 67.84
C LEU A 4 -18.41 -18.35 67.32
N ILE A 5 -18.42 -19.67 67.19
CA ILE A 5 -17.39 -20.44 66.48
C ILE A 5 -17.60 -20.28 64.96
N LEU A 6 -16.60 -19.73 64.27
CA LEU A 6 -16.50 -19.71 62.81
C LEU A 6 -16.09 -21.10 62.29
N ASN A 7 -17.04 -21.84 61.72
CA ASN A 7 -16.74 -23.01 60.89
C ASN A 7 -16.23 -22.53 59.52
N VAL A 8 -14.93 -22.64 59.28
CA VAL A 8 -14.34 -22.50 57.95
C VAL A 8 -14.20 -23.91 57.34
N ASP A 9 -15.14 -24.27 56.47
CA ASP A 9 -15.06 -25.48 55.66
C ASP A 9 -13.91 -25.37 54.64
N PHE A 10 -12.84 -26.15 54.83
CA PHE A 10 -11.79 -26.37 53.83
C PHE A 10 -12.14 -27.58 52.96
N ALA A 11 -13.18 -27.44 52.12
CA ALA A 11 -13.44 -28.39 51.05
C ALA A 11 -12.52 -28.08 49.85
N ALA A 12 -11.69 -29.04 49.47
CA ALA A 12 -10.81 -28.96 48.30
C ALA A 12 -11.62 -28.74 47.00
N PRO A 13 -11.21 -27.85 46.08
CA PRO A 13 -11.92 -27.72 44.81
C PRO A 13 -11.70 -28.98 43.97
N GLU A 14 -12.81 -29.63 43.63
CA GLU A 14 -12.87 -30.74 42.70
C GLU A 14 -12.24 -30.39 41.34
N GLY A 15 -11.78 -31.45 40.65
CA GLY A 15 -10.89 -31.39 39.49
C GLY A 15 -11.28 -30.38 38.40
N ARG A 16 -10.26 -29.69 37.87
CA ARG A 16 -10.41 -28.75 36.74
C ARG A 16 -11.13 -29.44 35.57
N PRO A 17 -12.14 -28.80 34.96
CA PRO A 17 -12.80 -29.35 33.78
C PRO A 17 -11.79 -29.52 32.63
N LYS A 18 -11.86 -30.67 31.95
CA LYS A 18 -11.05 -30.94 30.74
C LYS A 18 -11.36 -29.85 29.71
N LYS A 19 -10.33 -29.12 29.26
CA LYS A 19 -10.45 -28.05 28.24
C LYS A 19 -11.23 -28.57 27.03
N GLU A 20 -12.33 -27.91 26.69
CA GLU A 20 -13.12 -28.21 25.50
C GLU A 20 -12.24 -28.20 24.24
N PRO A 21 -12.45 -29.11 23.30
CA PRO A 21 -11.69 -29.11 22.06
C PRO A 21 -12.05 -27.86 21.28
N GLY A 22 -11.08 -26.96 21.08
CA GLY A 22 -11.29 -25.68 20.38
C GLY A 22 -12.00 -25.83 19.03
N ASN A 23 -12.59 -24.73 18.53
CA ASN A 23 -13.39 -24.66 17.29
C ASN A 23 -12.78 -25.47 16.10
N ARG A 24 -13.60 -25.98 15.15
CA ARG A 24 -13.19 -26.80 13.98
C ARG A 24 -11.94 -26.28 13.25
N LYS A 25 -11.77 -24.96 13.17
CA LYS A 25 -10.55 -24.34 12.59
C LYS A 25 -9.30 -24.65 13.42
N HIS A 26 -9.38 -24.56 14.75
CA HIS A 26 -8.31 -24.92 15.66
C HIS A 26 -7.96 -26.41 15.59
N GLN A 27 -8.95 -27.30 15.54
CA GLN A 27 -8.70 -28.74 15.39
C GLN A 27 -8.00 -29.07 14.07
N SER A 28 -8.43 -28.42 12.98
CA SER A 28 -7.81 -28.59 11.66
C SER A 28 -6.36 -28.09 11.64
N PHE A 29 -6.09 -26.96 12.30
CA PHE A 29 -4.74 -26.43 12.49
C PHE A 29 -3.85 -27.38 13.31
N VAL A 30 -4.35 -27.90 14.45
CA VAL A 30 -3.61 -28.84 15.30
C VAL A 30 -3.31 -30.15 14.57
N ARG A 31 -4.27 -30.69 13.80
CA ARG A 31 -4.05 -31.88 12.97
C ARG A 31 -2.96 -31.64 11.91
N ARG A 32 -3.05 -30.54 11.16
CA ARG A 32 -2.07 -30.20 10.12
C ARG A 32 -0.68 -29.93 10.68
N ARG A 33 -0.59 -29.31 11.87
CA ARG A 33 0.68 -29.11 12.55
C ARG A 33 1.35 -30.43 12.96
N ARG A 34 0.59 -31.34 13.58
CA ARG A 34 1.09 -32.68 13.97
C ARG A 34 1.54 -33.51 12.76
N GLU A 35 0.88 -33.34 11.62
CA GLU A 35 1.27 -33.98 10.36
C GLU A 35 2.62 -33.42 9.85
N LEU A 36 2.80 -32.09 9.89
CA LEU A 36 4.05 -31.45 9.48
C LEU A 36 5.23 -31.78 10.43
N GLU A 37 4.95 -31.93 11.72
CA GLU A 37 5.93 -32.41 12.71
C GLU A 37 6.33 -33.87 12.42
N ARG A 38 5.37 -34.76 12.11
CA ARG A 38 5.66 -36.15 11.70
C ARG A 38 6.44 -36.26 10.39
N ARG A 39 6.20 -35.35 9.46
CA ARG A 39 6.94 -35.27 8.19
C ARG A 39 8.31 -34.59 8.34
N GLY A 40 8.70 -34.17 9.55
CA GLY A 40 9.99 -33.52 9.82
C GLY A 40 10.13 -32.12 9.20
N VAL A 41 9.04 -31.55 8.67
CA VAL A 41 9.02 -30.23 8.01
C VAL A 41 9.02 -29.10 9.04
N LEU A 42 8.51 -29.38 10.25
CA LEU A 42 8.54 -28.46 11.39
C LEU A 42 9.58 -28.93 12.42
N ARG A 43 10.61 -28.12 12.71
CA ARG A 43 11.48 -28.37 13.87
C ARG A 43 10.77 -27.94 15.15
N GLN A 44 10.83 -28.80 16.16
CA GLN A 44 10.30 -28.51 17.49
C GLN A 44 11.01 -27.28 18.05
N LYS A 45 10.29 -26.17 18.25
CA LYS A 45 10.84 -24.98 18.92
C LYS A 45 11.40 -25.40 20.27
N GLN A 46 12.70 -25.19 20.47
CA GLN A 46 13.30 -25.15 21.80
C GLN A 46 12.58 -24.05 22.60
N LEU A 47 11.87 -24.44 23.66
CA LEU A 47 11.32 -23.52 24.65
C LEU A 47 12.38 -23.33 25.75
N PRO A 48 12.50 -22.14 26.37
CA PRO A 48 13.40 -21.95 27.50
C PRO A 48 12.93 -22.77 28.71
N ALA A 49 13.90 -23.21 29.52
CA ALA A 49 13.67 -24.05 30.70
C ALA A 49 12.80 -23.33 31.75
N ALA A 50 11.82 -24.04 32.31
CA ALA A 50 11.06 -23.60 33.47
C ALA A 50 11.84 -23.86 34.78
N PRO A 51 11.64 -23.06 35.85
CA PRO A 51 12.40 -23.18 37.08
C PRO A 51 11.85 -24.29 38.01
N GLY A 52 12.77 -25.09 38.56
CA GLY A 52 12.74 -25.67 39.92
C GLY A 52 11.66 -26.69 40.31
N GLY A 53 12.05 -27.95 40.54
CA GLY A 53 11.29 -28.98 41.29
C GLY A 53 12.02 -30.33 41.33
N PRO A 54 11.95 -31.11 42.43
CA PRO A 54 13.10 -31.88 42.91
C PRO A 54 13.41 -33.17 42.15
N ARG A 55 14.71 -33.47 42.12
CA ARG A 55 15.33 -34.65 41.50
C ARG A 55 14.86 -35.94 42.18
N ARG A 56 14.38 -36.89 41.38
CA ARG A 56 14.41 -38.32 41.71
C ARG A 56 15.41 -39.02 40.79
N ALA A 57 16.41 -39.64 41.41
CA ALA A 57 17.43 -40.43 40.73
C ALA A 57 16.86 -41.76 40.22
N PRO A 58 17.27 -42.25 39.03
CA PRO A 58 17.14 -43.66 38.70
C PRO A 58 18.47 -44.40 38.88
N ALA A 59 18.30 -45.68 39.21
CA ALA A 59 19.30 -46.60 39.72
C ALA A 59 20.31 -47.09 38.66
N ARG A 60 21.37 -47.68 39.22
CA ARG A 60 22.54 -48.28 38.57
C ARG A 60 22.19 -49.41 37.60
N GLY A 61 22.87 -49.43 36.44
CA GLY A 61 23.07 -50.61 35.59
C GLY A 61 24.44 -50.50 34.90
N LYS A 62 25.31 -51.50 35.09
CA LYS A 62 26.71 -51.57 34.65
C LYS A 62 26.86 -52.00 33.16
N PRO A 63 28.07 -51.88 32.56
CA PRO A 63 28.28 -51.59 31.13
C PRO A 63 28.75 -52.80 30.31
N ARG A 64 28.65 -52.70 28.97
CA ARG A 64 29.47 -53.50 28.03
C ARG A 64 29.83 -52.74 26.75
N SER A 65 31.14 -52.47 26.64
CA SER A 65 32.04 -52.52 25.46
C SER A 65 31.54 -52.27 24.03
N GLY A 66 32.25 -51.41 23.29
CA GLY A 66 32.40 -51.64 21.84
C GLY A 66 32.75 -50.46 20.93
N ARG A 67 34.06 -50.18 20.79
CA ARG A 67 34.78 -49.77 19.56
C ARG A 67 34.54 -48.40 18.86
N ARG A 68 35.69 -47.76 18.62
CA ARG A 68 36.00 -46.56 17.82
C ARG A 68 35.88 -46.79 16.30
N ARG A 69 35.65 -45.72 15.53
CA ARG A 69 36.35 -45.26 14.28
C ARG A 69 35.49 -44.20 13.57
N SER A 70 35.86 -42.92 13.58
CA SER A 70 36.71 -42.17 12.62
C SER A 70 36.03 -41.81 11.29
N CYS A 71 35.91 -40.50 11.05
CA CYS A 71 35.53 -39.86 9.78
C CYS A 71 36.57 -40.08 8.68
N PRO A 72 36.20 -39.84 7.41
CA PRO A 72 37.10 -39.16 6.48
C PRO A 72 36.46 -37.92 5.82
N LYS A 73 37.30 -36.90 5.66
CA LYS A 73 37.16 -35.79 4.69
C LYS A 73 37.79 -36.23 3.37
N GLU A 74 37.27 -35.78 2.22
CA GLU A 74 38.06 -35.52 1.01
C GLU A 74 37.45 -34.39 0.16
N ASN A 75 38.31 -33.75 -0.65
CA ASN A 75 38.16 -32.47 -1.36
C ASN A 75 37.94 -32.64 -2.89
N GLY A 76 37.04 -31.84 -3.48
CA GLY A 76 37.04 -31.26 -4.86
C GLY A 76 37.02 -32.17 -6.12
N PRO A 77 36.85 -31.65 -7.37
CA PRO A 77 36.54 -30.29 -7.83
C PRO A 77 35.36 -30.19 -8.86
N ALA A 78 35.26 -29.04 -9.55
CA ALA A 78 34.15 -28.45 -10.33
C ALA A 78 33.62 -29.19 -11.59
N ALA A 79 32.35 -28.95 -11.97
CA ALA A 79 31.89 -28.75 -13.37
C ALA A 79 30.37 -28.43 -13.51
N ALA A 80 30.09 -27.56 -14.50
CA ALA A 80 28.93 -27.49 -15.40
C ALA A 80 27.53 -26.99 -14.91
N ALA A 81 27.13 -25.87 -15.51
CA ALA A 81 25.78 -25.32 -15.56
C ALA A 81 24.87 -26.12 -16.52
N PRO A 82 23.54 -26.19 -16.30
CA PRO A 82 22.63 -26.80 -17.26
C PRO A 82 22.12 -25.77 -18.29
N GLN A 83 22.27 -26.11 -19.57
CA GLN A 83 21.78 -25.37 -20.74
C GLN A 83 20.30 -25.68 -21.03
N CYS A 84 19.59 -24.69 -21.60
CA CYS A 84 18.22 -24.80 -22.13
C CYS A 84 18.19 -25.53 -23.50
N PRO A 85 17.07 -26.18 -23.87
CA PRO A 85 16.92 -26.78 -25.20
C PRO A 85 16.56 -25.74 -26.29
N PRO A 86 16.94 -25.98 -27.57
CA PRO A 86 16.80 -25.01 -28.66
C PRO A 86 15.40 -24.98 -29.29
N VAL A 87 15.02 -23.79 -29.77
CA VAL A 87 13.85 -23.48 -30.59
C VAL A 87 14.24 -23.57 -32.07
N PRO A 88 13.44 -24.22 -32.95
CA PRO A 88 13.72 -24.19 -34.38
C PRO A 88 13.28 -22.86 -35.01
N GLN A 89 14.19 -22.30 -35.80
CA GLN A 89 14.03 -21.14 -36.66
C GLN A 89 13.27 -21.53 -37.93
N ASN A 90 12.30 -20.71 -38.36
CA ASN A 90 11.86 -20.67 -39.76
C ASN A 90 11.78 -19.19 -40.18
N GLY A 91 12.61 -18.84 -41.16
CA GLY A 91 12.60 -17.55 -41.85
C GLY A 91 11.57 -17.50 -43.00
N PRO A 92 11.46 -16.34 -43.69
CA PRO A 92 10.24 -15.93 -44.37
C PRO A 92 10.27 -16.18 -45.88
N THR A 93 9.11 -16.49 -46.44
CA THR A 93 8.74 -16.39 -47.87
C THR A 93 7.22 -16.13 -47.86
N GLY A 94 6.57 -15.36 -48.70
CA GLY A 94 6.85 -14.47 -49.82
C GLY A 94 5.49 -13.82 -50.14
N ALA A 95 5.50 -12.67 -50.80
CA ALA A 95 4.29 -12.00 -51.27
C ALA A 95 3.51 -12.88 -52.25
N ASP A 96 2.17 -12.80 -52.22
CA ASP A 96 1.33 -12.54 -53.40
C ASP A 96 -0.17 -12.60 -53.05
N ALA A 97 -0.90 -11.62 -53.56
CA ALA A 97 -2.36 -11.60 -53.75
C ALA A 97 -2.58 -11.27 -55.25
N PRO A 98 -3.81 -11.26 -55.83
CA PRO A 98 -5.13 -11.63 -55.31
C PRO A 98 -5.92 -12.54 -56.31
N ALA A 99 -7.11 -13.03 -55.91
CA ALA A 99 -8.17 -13.38 -56.87
C ALA A 99 -9.57 -13.31 -56.24
N GLU A 100 -10.45 -12.64 -56.96
CA GLU A 100 -11.87 -12.44 -56.70
C GLU A 100 -12.69 -13.74 -56.77
N THR A 101 -13.84 -13.79 -56.10
CA THR A 101 -15.09 -14.27 -56.72
C THR A 101 -16.34 -13.85 -55.92
N LYS A 102 -17.39 -13.60 -56.70
CA LYS A 102 -18.70 -12.99 -56.38
C LYS A 102 -19.70 -13.96 -55.74
N GLY A 103 -20.64 -13.39 -55.00
CA GLY A 103 -21.99 -13.96 -54.74
C GLY A 103 -22.74 -13.19 -53.65
N LYS A 104 -23.45 -12.09 -53.93
CA LYS A 104 -24.88 -11.93 -54.29
C LYS A 104 -25.91 -12.53 -53.31
N GLY A 105 -26.69 -11.64 -52.69
CA GLY A 105 -28.01 -11.85 -52.06
C GLY A 105 -28.32 -10.71 -51.07
N ARG A 106 -28.83 -9.54 -51.49
CA ARG A 106 -30.23 -9.10 -51.76
C ARG A 106 -31.22 -9.24 -50.57
N GLY A 107 -31.75 -8.07 -50.16
CA GLY A 107 -32.94 -7.85 -49.31
C GLY A 107 -32.69 -6.71 -48.30
N ALA A 108 -32.89 -5.42 -48.60
CA ALA A 108 -34.17 -4.67 -48.66
C ALA A 108 -34.97 -4.77 -47.33
N ALA A 109 -35.43 -3.71 -46.63
CA ALA A 109 -35.52 -2.29 -46.94
C ALA A 109 -35.91 -1.44 -45.70
N ARG A 110 -35.95 -0.11 -45.91
CA ARG A 110 -36.72 0.97 -45.24
C ARG A 110 -36.20 1.43 -43.87
N GLY A 111 -35.71 2.68 -43.75
CA GLY A 111 -36.49 3.93 -43.70
C GLY A 111 -36.42 4.44 -42.25
N SER A 112 -35.97 5.65 -41.89
CA SER A 112 -36.42 6.96 -42.36
C SER A 112 -35.38 8.04 -42.05
N ALA A 113 -35.35 9.05 -42.92
CA ALA A 113 -34.62 10.29 -42.75
C ALA A 113 -35.24 11.17 -41.64
N ASN A 114 -34.41 12.00 -41.03
CA ASN A 114 -34.80 13.39 -40.74
C ASN A 114 -33.58 14.30 -40.86
N ALA A 115 -33.79 15.41 -41.56
CA ALA A 115 -32.82 16.44 -41.90
C ALA A 115 -33.15 17.75 -41.17
N ALA A 116 -32.15 18.63 -41.17
CA ALA A 116 -32.20 20.09 -41.06
C ALA A 116 -32.39 20.75 -39.69
N GLY A 117 -31.51 21.73 -39.39
CA GLY A 117 -31.71 22.71 -38.33
C GLY A 117 -30.45 23.39 -37.75
N ALA A 118 -29.68 24.11 -38.55
CA ALA A 118 -28.93 25.33 -38.13
C ALA A 118 -29.70 26.56 -38.68
N PRO A 119 -29.40 27.85 -38.41
CA PRO A 119 -28.32 28.54 -37.65
C PRO A 119 -28.91 29.70 -36.77
N PRO A 120 -28.29 30.90 -36.50
CA PRO A 120 -26.90 31.38 -36.60
C PRO A 120 -26.36 32.15 -35.34
N ALA A 121 -25.12 32.63 -35.49
CA ALA A 121 -24.35 33.49 -34.60
C ALA A 121 -24.58 35.00 -34.79
N SER A 122 -24.24 35.81 -33.77
CA SER A 122 -23.80 37.22 -33.84
C SER A 122 -22.86 37.45 -32.63
N GLN A 123 -21.58 37.81 -32.75
CA GLN A 123 -20.94 39.06 -33.22
C GLN A 123 -21.48 40.33 -32.56
N ASN A 124 -20.66 40.92 -31.69
CA ASN A 124 -20.52 42.36 -31.51
C ASN A 124 -19.09 42.69 -31.04
N ASP A 125 -18.37 43.36 -31.94
CA ASP A 125 -17.17 44.15 -31.68
C ASP A 125 -17.53 45.44 -30.94
N SER A 126 -16.62 45.97 -30.12
CA SER A 126 -16.40 47.42 -29.98
C SER A 126 -15.07 47.70 -29.28
N ALA A 127 -14.15 48.26 -30.06
CA ALA A 127 -12.93 48.90 -29.62
C ALA A 127 -13.22 50.31 -29.07
N GLY A 128 -12.37 50.77 -28.14
CA GLY A 128 -12.34 52.15 -27.67
C GLY A 128 -11.01 52.49 -27.01
N SER A 129 -10.15 53.19 -27.76
CA SER A 129 -8.87 53.77 -27.31
C SER A 129 -9.07 54.98 -26.40
N GLY A 130 -8.12 55.21 -25.49
CA GLY A 130 -7.96 56.48 -24.76
C GLY A 130 -6.67 56.49 -23.94
N ALA A 131 -5.83 57.50 -24.17
CA ALA A 131 -4.40 57.49 -23.87
C ALA A 131 -3.99 58.29 -22.61
N THR A 132 -2.74 58.02 -22.18
CA THR A 132 -1.75 58.91 -21.51
C THR A 132 -2.03 59.55 -20.14
N ALA A 133 -1.14 59.28 -19.18
CA ALA A 133 -0.42 60.33 -18.42
C ALA A 133 0.88 59.78 -17.79
N LYS A 134 2.01 60.42 -18.10
CA LYS A 134 3.31 60.30 -17.40
C LYS A 134 3.26 61.14 -16.13
N SER A 135 3.80 60.63 -15.02
CA SER A 135 4.46 61.49 -14.03
C SER A 135 5.75 60.84 -13.53
N LYS A 136 6.83 61.62 -13.56
CA LYS A 136 8.13 61.31 -12.93
C LYS A 136 8.09 61.82 -11.50
N GLY A 137 8.47 60.99 -10.54
CA GLY A 137 8.80 61.38 -9.17
C GLY A 137 9.99 60.57 -8.69
N LYS A 138 11.09 61.26 -8.39
CA LYS A 138 12.40 60.73 -7.96
C LYS A 138 12.45 60.79 -6.43
N GLY A 139 12.79 59.70 -5.74
CA GLY A 139 12.98 59.69 -4.29
C GLY A 139 13.82 58.49 -3.84
N ARG A 140 14.96 58.80 -3.19
CA ARG A 140 15.98 57.87 -2.72
C ARG A 140 15.54 57.17 -1.42
N GLY A 141 16.04 55.94 -1.19
CA GLY A 141 16.01 55.31 0.13
C GLY A 141 16.45 53.86 0.07
N ALA A 142 17.61 53.55 0.66
CA ALA A 142 18.21 52.24 0.69
C ALA A 142 17.45 51.27 1.62
N ALA A 143 17.34 50.01 1.22
CA ALA A 143 17.26 48.88 2.13
C ALA A 143 17.89 47.66 1.45
N ARG A 144 18.97 47.13 2.05
CA ARG A 144 19.51 45.81 1.75
C ARG A 144 18.43 44.78 2.10
N GLY A 145 17.66 44.35 1.09
CA GLY A 145 16.76 43.22 1.20
C GLY A 145 17.53 41.93 0.93
N SER A 146 17.77 41.14 1.99
CA SER A 146 18.08 39.72 1.85
C SER A 146 17.01 39.10 0.96
N ALA A 147 17.44 38.46 -0.14
CA ALA A 147 16.57 37.78 -1.07
C ALA A 147 15.87 36.62 -0.32
N ARG A 148 14.69 36.89 0.24
CA ARG A 148 13.77 35.84 0.65
C ARG A 148 13.44 35.06 -0.61
N ALA A 149 13.75 33.76 -0.60
CA ALA A 149 13.27 32.79 -1.58
C ALA A 149 11.73 32.69 -1.48
N GLY A 150 11.04 33.71 -1.97
CA GLY A 150 9.59 33.86 -1.93
C GLY A 150 8.93 33.18 -3.12
N GLY A 151 9.20 31.90 -3.31
CA GLY A 151 8.30 31.07 -4.12
C GLY A 151 6.94 30.99 -3.43
N PRO A 152 5.83 30.80 -4.17
CA PRO A 152 4.56 30.45 -3.54
C PRO A 152 4.77 29.21 -2.66
N PRO A 153 4.08 29.11 -1.50
CA PRO A 153 4.22 27.96 -0.63
C PRO A 153 4.00 26.66 -1.43
N PRO A 154 4.80 25.61 -1.18
CA PRO A 154 4.68 24.37 -1.92
C PRO A 154 3.26 23.84 -1.77
N LYS A 155 2.56 23.65 -2.90
CA LYS A 155 1.19 23.15 -2.90
C LYS A 155 1.16 21.75 -2.28
N LEU A 156 0.27 21.52 -1.32
CA LEU A 156 0.08 20.22 -0.70
C LEU A 156 -0.81 19.32 -1.55
N VAL A 157 -0.50 18.03 -1.56
CA VAL A 157 -1.35 16.98 -2.12
C VAL A 157 -1.27 15.74 -1.25
N ALA A 158 -2.37 14.97 -1.19
CA ALA A 158 -2.34 13.65 -0.59
C ALA A 158 -2.38 12.57 -1.68
N VAL A 159 -1.67 11.47 -1.45
CA VAL A 159 -1.59 10.34 -2.38
C VAL A 159 -1.94 9.04 -1.66
N ASP A 160 -2.67 8.18 -2.36
CA ASP A 160 -2.87 6.78 -1.97
C ASP A 160 -2.92 5.89 -3.21
N CYS A 161 -2.38 4.68 -3.08
CA CYS A 161 -2.29 3.69 -4.14
C CYS A 161 -2.92 2.36 -3.73
N GLU A 162 -3.64 1.76 -4.67
CA GLU A 162 -4.06 0.37 -4.57
C GLU A 162 -3.06 -0.53 -5.29
N MET A 163 -2.68 -1.63 -4.63
CA MET A 163 -1.73 -2.60 -5.17
C MET A 163 -2.35 -3.96 -5.44
N VAL A 164 -1.88 -4.58 -6.52
CA VAL A 164 -2.14 -5.99 -6.87
C VAL A 164 -0.87 -6.82 -6.69
N GLY A 165 -1.04 -8.14 -6.60
CA GLY A 165 0.05 -9.12 -6.54
C GLY A 165 0.53 -9.55 -7.92
N THR A 166 1.84 -9.43 -8.13
CA THR A 166 2.56 -9.87 -9.33
C THR A 166 3.72 -10.80 -8.95
N GLY A 167 4.29 -11.48 -9.95
CA GLY A 167 5.41 -12.42 -9.75
C GLY A 167 5.00 -13.70 -9.02
N PRO A 168 5.98 -14.54 -8.62
CA PRO A 168 5.73 -15.85 -8.02
C PRO A 168 4.81 -15.76 -6.78
N GLY A 169 3.65 -16.41 -6.87
CA GLY A 169 2.64 -16.43 -5.82
C GLY A 169 2.05 -15.05 -5.45
N GLY A 170 2.13 -14.06 -6.34
CA GLY A 170 1.56 -12.72 -6.12
C GLY A 170 2.23 -11.93 -5.00
N ARG A 171 3.47 -12.28 -4.63
CA ARG A 171 4.18 -11.68 -3.49
C ARG A 171 4.71 -10.27 -3.75
N THR A 172 4.86 -9.88 -5.01
CA THR A 172 5.34 -8.54 -5.38
C THR A 172 4.15 -7.60 -5.53
N SER A 173 4.06 -6.59 -4.66
CA SER A 173 3.06 -5.52 -4.79
C SER A 173 3.38 -4.64 -6.00
N ALA A 174 2.41 -4.47 -6.90
CA ALA A 174 2.51 -3.59 -8.05
C ALA A 174 1.32 -2.63 -8.11
N LEU A 175 1.55 -1.40 -8.56
CA LEU A 175 0.55 -0.34 -8.64
C LEU A 175 -0.60 -0.70 -9.59
N ALA A 176 -1.85 -0.58 -9.12
CA ALA A 176 -3.04 -0.88 -9.89
C ALA A 176 -4.10 0.25 -9.90
N ARG A 177 -4.05 1.17 -8.95
CA ARG A 177 -4.77 2.45 -8.97
C ARG A 177 -3.95 3.47 -8.19
N CYS A 178 -3.93 4.72 -8.63
CA CYS A 178 -3.33 5.82 -7.89
C CYS A 178 -4.32 6.97 -7.86
N SER A 179 -4.54 7.50 -6.66
CA SER A 179 -5.38 8.67 -6.41
C SER A 179 -4.54 9.77 -5.78
N ILE A 180 -4.68 10.99 -6.28
CA ILE A 180 -4.07 12.20 -5.74
C ILE A 180 -5.18 13.23 -5.54
N VAL A 181 -5.23 13.81 -4.35
CA VAL A 181 -6.19 14.86 -4.00
C VAL A 181 -5.48 16.16 -3.60
N SER A 182 -6.16 17.29 -3.81
CA SER A 182 -5.71 18.59 -3.35
C SER A 182 -5.80 18.70 -1.82
N TYR A 183 -5.36 19.83 -1.27
CA TYR A 183 -5.56 20.16 0.12
C TYR A 183 -7.05 20.16 0.49
N GLU A 184 -7.93 20.68 -0.37
CA GLU A 184 -9.38 20.72 -0.17
C GLU A 184 -10.07 19.36 -0.36
N GLY A 185 -9.34 18.33 -0.82
CA GLY A 185 -9.88 17.00 -1.07
C GLY A 185 -10.44 16.80 -2.49
N ASP A 186 -10.23 17.76 -3.39
CA ASP A 186 -10.59 17.63 -4.80
C ASP A 186 -9.69 16.62 -5.51
N VAL A 187 -10.28 15.79 -6.37
CA VAL A 187 -9.52 14.77 -7.11
C VAL A 187 -8.69 15.44 -8.21
N VAL A 188 -7.36 15.41 -8.05
CA VAL A 188 -6.39 15.91 -9.03
C VAL A 188 -6.03 14.82 -10.03
N TYR A 189 -5.95 13.58 -9.56
CA TYR A 189 -5.66 12.40 -10.37
C TYR A 189 -6.34 11.18 -9.77
N ASP A 190 -7.05 10.40 -10.58
CA ASP A 190 -7.54 9.07 -10.18
C ASP A 190 -7.58 8.19 -11.43
N ARG A 191 -6.68 7.20 -11.48
CA ARG A 191 -6.59 6.29 -12.62
C ARG A 191 -6.25 4.88 -12.17
N TYR A 192 -6.92 3.91 -12.79
CA TYR A 192 -6.45 2.53 -12.82
C TYR A 192 -5.19 2.43 -13.66
N VAL A 193 -4.23 1.64 -13.15
CA VAL A 193 -2.90 1.47 -13.73
C VAL A 193 -2.71 0.00 -14.06
N ARG A 194 -2.22 -0.30 -15.26
CA ARG A 194 -1.86 -1.66 -15.65
C ARG A 194 -0.38 -1.89 -15.31
N PRO A 195 -0.06 -2.80 -14.35
CA PRO A 195 1.32 -3.14 -14.03
C PRO A 195 2.09 -3.66 -15.25
N GLU A 196 3.42 -3.50 -15.25
CA GLU A 196 4.28 -4.09 -16.30
C GLU A 196 4.30 -5.62 -16.23
N ALA A 197 4.27 -6.18 -15.02
CA ALA A 197 4.27 -7.62 -14.79
C ALA A 197 2.82 -8.18 -14.78
N PRO A 198 2.60 -9.43 -15.22
CA PRO A 198 1.29 -10.06 -15.14
C PRO A 198 0.74 -10.09 -13.72
N ILE A 199 -0.54 -9.76 -13.58
CA ILE A 199 -1.28 -9.83 -12.32
C ILE A 199 -1.59 -11.30 -12.01
N VAL A 200 -1.18 -11.76 -10.84
CA VAL A 200 -1.43 -13.11 -10.33
C VAL A 200 -2.54 -13.09 -9.27
N ASP A 201 -2.62 -12.02 -8.49
CA ASP A 201 -3.65 -11.85 -7.47
C ASP A 201 -4.12 -10.39 -7.45
N TYR A 202 -5.41 -10.15 -7.63
CA TYR A 202 -5.98 -8.80 -7.59
C TYR A 202 -6.06 -8.21 -6.18
N ARG A 203 -5.99 -9.05 -5.14
CA ARG A 203 -6.12 -8.62 -3.74
C ARG A 203 -7.41 -7.83 -3.49
N THR A 204 -8.49 -8.12 -4.23
CA THR A 204 -9.72 -7.32 -4.30
C THR A 204 -10.33 -7.00 -2.94
N ARG A 205 -10.22 -7.91 -1.96
CA ARG A 205 -10.69 -7.68 -0.59
C ARG A 205 -10.08 -6.44 0.05
N TRP A 206 -8.84 -6.12 -0.29
CA TRP A 206 -8.12 -4.96 0.19
C TRP A 206 -8.10 -3.85 -0.85
N SER A 207 -7.75 -4.16 -2.09
CA SER A 207 -7.47 -3.16 -3.12
C SER A 207 -8.70 -2.61 -3.85
N GLY A 208 -9.82 -3.33 -3.77
CA GLY A 208 -11.00 -3.10 -4.60
C GLY A 208 -10.79 -3.34 -6.10
N ILE A 209 -9.59 -3.72 -6.54
CA ILE A 209 -9.27 -3.91 -7.95
C ILE A 209 -9.87 -5.22 -8.46
N ARG A 210 -10.44 -5.15 -9.65
CA ARG A 210 -11.05 -6.27 -10.38
C ARG A 210 -10.48 -6.33 -11.79
N ARG A 211 -10.60 -7.50 -12.42
CA ARG A 211 -10.08 -7.73 -13.78
C ARG A 211 -10.57 -6.70 -14.80
N HIS A 212 -11.85 -6.33 -14.77
CA HIS A 212 -12.40 -5.37 -15.73
C HIS A 212 -11.83 -3.95 -15.58
N HIS A 213 -11.33 -3.57 -14.39
CA HIS A 213 -10.64 -2.29 -14.22
C HIS A 213 -9.37 -2.21 -15.10
N MET A 214 -8.78 -3.36 -15.43
CA MET A 214 -7.58 -3.43 -16.25
C MET A 214 -7.86 -3.23 -17.73
N ASP A 215 -9.11 -3.31 -18.20
CA ASP A 215 -9.43 -3.23 -19.64
C ASP A 215 -9.06 -1.86 -20.22
N LYS A 216 -9.35 -0.78 -19.47
CA LYS A 216 -9.06 0.62 -19.83
C LYS A 216 -7.97 1.26 -18.97
N ALA A 217 -7.20 0.46 -18.21
CA ALA A 217 -6.16 0.96 -17.33
C ALA A 217 -4.99 1.58 -18.11
N VAL A 218 -4.44 2.66 -17.57
CA VAL A 218 -3.29 3.37 -18.14
C VAL A 218 -2.02 2.52 -17.91
N PRO A 219 -1.14 2.32 -18.91
CA PRO A 219 0.11 1.61 -18.71
C PRO A 219 0.97 2.25 -17.61
N PHE A 220 1.60 1.42 -16.76
CA PHE A 220 2.39 1.88 -15.61
C PHE A 220 3.36 3.03 -15.91
N ARG A 221 4.14 2.94 -17.00
CA ARG A 221 5.12 3.98 -17.36
C ARG A 221 4.48 5.34 -17.59
N GLN A 222 3.34 5.38 -18.27
CA GLN A 222 2.60 6.61 -18.56
C GLN A 222 1.96 7.16 -17.29
N ALA A 223 1.28 6.32 -16.51
CA ALA A 223 0.68 6.72 -15.24
C ALA A 223 1.74 7.28 -14.27
N ARG A 224 2.89 6.60 -14.15
CA ARG A 224 4.02 7.06 -13.33
C ARG A 224 4.50 8.44 -13.77
N GLN A 225 4.70 8.68 -15.06
CA GLN A 225 5.12 10.01 -15.55
C GLN A 225 4.11 11.11 -15.19
N GLN A 226 2.81 10.82 -15.31
CA GLN A 226 1.74 11.76 -14.94
C GLN A 226 1.76 12.04 -13.43
N VAL A 227 1.82 11.00 -12.60
CA VAL A 227 1.90 11.13 -11.14
C VAL A 227 3.13 11.93 -10.72
N LEU A 228 4.33 11.59 -11.21
CA LEU A 228 5.56 12.29 -10.83
C LEU A 228 5.56 13.76 -11.25
N ARG A 229 4.95 14.09 -12.40
CA ARG A 229 4.76 15.48 -12.81
C ARG A 229 3.88 16.25 -11.83
N ILE A 230 2.85 15.61 -11.28
CA ILE A 230 1.97 16.21 -10.27
C ILE A 230 2.71 16.38 -8.95
N LEU A 231 3.48 15.38 -8.49
CA LEU A 231 4.18 15.42 -7.20
C LEU A 231 5.41 16.35 -7.18
N ALA A 232 5.92 16.76 -8.34
CA ALA A 232 7.13 17.56 -8.45
C ALA A 232 6.99 18.91 -7.70
N GLY A 233 7.91 19.17 -6.77
CA GLY A 233 7.96 20.42 -5.99
C GLY A 233 6.81 20.61 -4.99
N LYS A 234 6.02 19.57 -4.72
CA LYS A 234 4.90 19.60 -3.78
C LYS A 234 5.27 18.93 -2.47
N VAL A 235 4.60 19.33 -1.40
CA VAL A 235 4.56 18.53 -0.17
C VAL A 235 3.55 17.41 -0.38
N VAL A 236 3.98 16.17 -0.15
CA VAL A 236 3.17 14.97 -0.36
C VAL A 236 2.81 14.34 0.97
N VAL A 237 1.51 14.29 1.24
CA VAL A 237 0.92 13.65 2.41
C VAL A 237 0.49 12.22 2.05
N GLY A 238 0.72 11.26 2.94
CA GLY A 238 0.28 9.88 2.76
C GLY A 238 0.17 9.15 4.09
N HIS A 239 -0.32 7.91 4.06
CA HIS A 239 -0.40 7.03 5.23
C HIS A 239 0.37 5.74 4.97
N ALA A 240 1.50 5.56 5.66
CA ALA A 240 2.48 4.52 5.34
C ALA A 240 2.99 4.65 3.89
N ILE A 241 3.24 5.89 3.46
CA ILE A 241 3.47 6.35 2.08
C ILE A 241 4.67 5.68 1.38
N HIS A 242 5.58 5.12 2.16
CA HIS A 242 6.71 4.34 1.64
C HIS A 242 6.24 3.15 0.77
N ASN A 243 5.05 2.59 1.03
CA ASN A 243 4.48 1.53 0.22
C ASN A 243 4.08 2.03 -1.17
N ASP A 244 3.44 3.21 -1.24
CA ASP A 244 3.04 3.90 -2.47
C ASP A 244 4.25 4.27 -3.30
N PHE A 245 5.25 4.90 -2.68
CA PHE A 245 6.50 5.27 -3.34
C PHE A 245 7.25 4.05 -3.89
N LYS A 246 7.25 2.93 -3.15
CA LYS A 246 7.80 1.66 -3.63
C LYS A 246 7.03 1.14 -4.83
N ALA A 247 5.70 1.17 -4.82
CA ALA A 247 4.87 0.75 -5.95
C ALA A 247 5.05 1.65 -7.19
N LEU A 248 5.26 2.95 -6.98
CA LEU A 248 5.58 3.95 -8.01
C LEU A 248 7.03 3.89 -8.51
N ARG A 249 7.91 3.14 -7.85
CA ARG A 249 9.37 3.14 -8.07
C ARG A 249 9.91 4.58 -8.04
N TYR A 250 9.61 5.28 -6.96
CA TYR A 250 9.92 6.69 -6.75
C TYR A 250 10.46 6.93 -5.34
N SER A 251 11.27 7.98 -5.19
CA SER A 251 11.72 8.49 -3.90
C SER A 251 11.43 9.99 -3.88
N HIS A 252 10.54 10.39 -2.96
CA HIS A 252 10.22 11.79 -2.75
C HIS A 252 11.17 12.39 -1.70
N PRO A 253 11.55 13.68 -1.80
CA PRO A 253 12.37 14.33 -0.79
C PRO A 253 11.74 14.21 0.60
N LYS A 254 12.54 13.78 1.59
CA LYS A 254 12.06 13.63 2.98
C LYS A 254 11.51 14.94 3.53
N ALA A 255 12.18 16.05 3.25
CA ALA A 255 11.77 17.40 3.63
C ALA A 255 10.41 17.83 3.05
N LEU A 256 9.88 17.12 2.04
CA LEU A 256 8.57 17.36 1.42
C LEU A 256 7.59 16.20 1.65
N THR A 257 7.92 15.21 2.48
CA THR A 257 7.06 14.04 2.75
C THR A 257 6.41 14.16 4.12
N ARG A 258 5.08 13.97 4.20
CA ARG A 258 4.30 13.91 5.46
C ARG A 258 3.65 12.53 5.56
N ASP A 259 4.21 11.63 6.38
CA ASP A 259 3.63 10.30 6.62
C ASP A 259 2.81 10.29 7.91
N THR A 260 1.49 10.28 7.78
CA THR A 260 0.55 10.30 8.90
C THR A 260 0.61 9.03 9.78
N SER A 261 1.20 7.94 9.30
CA SER A 261 1.35 6.70 10.08
C SER A 261 2.51 6.71 11.07
N GLN A 262 3.42 7.69 10.93
CA GLN A 262 4.68 7.77 11.68
C GLN A 262 4.73 8.97 12.64
N ILE A 263 3.71 9.83 12.64
CA ILE A 263 3.74 11.07 13.43
C ILE A 263 3.18 10.87 14.86
N PRO A 264 3.96 11.16 15.91
CA PRO A 264 3.49 11.09 17.30
C PRO A 264 2.30 12.01 17.62
N LEU A 265 2.22 13.18 16.98
CA LEU A 265 1.16 14.17 17.25
C LEU A 265 -0.26 13.61 16.98
N LEU A 266 -0.45 12.86 15.90
CA LEU A 266 -1.74 12.23 15.61
C LEU A 266 -2.10 11.18 16.65
N ASN A 267 -1.12 10.39 17.07
CA ASN A 267 -1.34 9.38 18.11
C ASN A 267 -1.72 10.03 19.43
N ARG A 268 -1.00 11.08 19.86
CA ARG A 268 -1.30 11.83 21.07
C ARG A 268 -2.72 12.38 21.04
N ARG A 269 -3.11 13.06 19.96
CA ARG A 269 -4.46 13.63 19.81
C ARG A 269 -5.54 12.55 19.76
N GLY A 270 -5.23 11.38 19.19
CA GLY A 270 -6.14 10.25 19.08
C GLY A 270 -6.19 9.34 20.31
N GLY A 271 -5.42 9.65 21.37
CA GLY A 271 -5.35 8.82 22.58
C GLY A 271 -4.63 7.48 22.39
N PHE A 272 -3.69 7.40 21.44
CA PHE A 272 -2.88 6.22 21.15
C PHE A 272 -1.44 6.37 21.65
N PRO A 273 -0.71 5.25 21.88
CA PRO A 273 0.72 5.33 22.20
C PRO A 273 1.52 6.00 21.07
N GLU A 274 2.44 6.89 21.41
CA GLU A 274 3.16 7.73 20.42
C GLU A 274 4.16 6.96 19.55
N ASN A 275 4.62 5.80 20.00
CA ASN A 275 5.69 5.01 19.37
C ASN A 275 5.19 3.83 18.52
N VAL A 276 3.92 3.83 18.12
CA VAL A 276 3.33 2.77 17.30
C VAL A 276 2.64 3.33 16.06
N SER A 277 2.68 2.61 14.95
CA SER A 277 1.87 2.97 13.78
C SER A 277 0.42 2.54 14.00
N ILE A 278 -0.49 3.51 13.90
CA ILE A 278 -1.94 3.29 13.97
C ILE A 278 -2.50 3.27 12.55
N SER A 279 -3.45 2.38 12.28
CA SER A 279 -4.07 2.30 10.95
C SER A 279 -4.90 3.54 10.64
N LEU A 280 -4.93 3.93 9.36
CA LEU A 280 -5.72 5.05 8.86
C LEU A 280 -7.16 5.03 9.38
N LYS A 281 -7.83 3.87 9.29
CA LYS A 281 -9.19 3.66 9.78
C LYS A 281 -9.37 4.00 11.27
N ARG A 282 -8.40 3.63 12.11
CA ARG A 282 -8.48 3.88 13.57
C ARG A 282 -8.23 5.35 13.89
N LEU A 283 -7.25 5.98 13.24
CA LEU A 283 -7.00 7.41 13.41
C LEU A 283 -8.19 8.24 12.94
N THR A 284 -8.70 7.94 11.75
CA THR A 284 -9.86 8.62 11.15
C THR A 284 -11.08 8.52 12.06
N LYS A 285 -11.35 7.32 12.62
CA LYS A 285 -12.45 7.16 13.57
C LYS A 285 -12.24 7.94 14.87
N ALA A 286 -11.04 7.93 15.43
CA ALA A 286 -10.75 8.59 16.71
C ALA A 286 -10.74 10.12 16.62
N LEU A 287 -10.25 10.68 15.50
CA LEU A 287 -10.00 12.11 15.36
C LEU A 287 -11.07 12.84 14.55
N LEU A 288 -11.73 12.15 13.62
CA LEU A 288 -12.69 12.75 12.69
C LEU A 288 -14.11 12.17 12.86
N ASP A 289 -14.29 11.17 13.73
CA ASP A 289 -15.52 10.38 13.90
C ASP A 289 -16.09 9.81 12.58
N GLN A 290 -15.20 9.48 11.64
CA GLN A 290 -15.57 8.96 10.32
C GLN A 290 -15.22 7.48 10.19
N ASP A 291 -16.16 6.71 9.63
CA ASP A 291 -15.98 5.31 9.29
C ASP A 291 -15.62 5.15 7.80
N ILE A 292 -14.35 4.91 7.52
CA ILE A 292 -13.82 4.67 6.16
C ILE A 292 -13.61 3.17 5.89
N GLN A 293 -13.37 2.83 4.63
CA GLN A 293 -13.12 1.45 4.18
C GLN A 293 -14.25 0.52 4.63
N VAL A 294 -15.49 1.00 4.47
CA VAL A 294 -16.71 0.27 4.86
C VAL A 294 -17.15 -0.68 3.75
N GLY A 295 -17.62 -1.86 4.15
CA GLY A 295 -18.14 -2.87 3.23
C GLY A 295 -17.12 -3.94 2.81
N LYS A 296 -17.46 -4.69 1.75
CA LYS A 296 -16.72 -5.89 1.29
C LYS A 296 -16.07 -5.71 -0.08
N SER A 297 -16.20 -4.52 -0.66
CA SER A 297 -15.77 -4.25 -2.04
C SER A 297 -14.28 -3.91 -2.17
N GLY A 298 -13.53 -3.89 -1.06
CA GLY A 298 -12.16 -3.38 -1.01
C GLY A 298 -12.12 -1.89 -0.65
N HIS A 299 -10.92 -1.35 -0.59
CA HIS A 299 -10.67 0.05 -0.25
C HIS A 299 -10.82 0.94 -1.49
N SER A 300 -10.92 2.24 -1.23
CA SER A 300 -10.94 3.26 -2.26
C SER A 300 -9.82 4.25 -1.99
N SER A 301 -8.75 4.17 -2.78
CA SER A 301 -7.66 5.17 -2.70
C SER A 301 -8.10 6.65 -2.70
N VAL A 302 -9.23 7.02 -3.31
CA VAL A 302 -9.75 8.41 -3.20
C VAL A 302 -10.26 8.71 -1.79
N GLU A 303 -10.96 7.77 -1.17
CA GLU A 303 -11.42 7.90 0.23
C GLU A 303 -10.21 7.97 1.18
N ASP A 304 -9.25 7.07 0.99
CA ASP A 304 -8.06 6.96 1.84
C ASP A 304 -7.14 8.19 1.71
N ALA A 305 -6.95 8.72 0.49
CA ALA A 305 -6.18 9.95 0.27
C ALA A 305 -6.86 11.18 0.91
N ARG A 306 -8.20 11.27 0.84
CA ARG A 306 -8.96 12.35 1.50
C ARG A 306 -8.85 12.25 3.02
N ALA A 307 -9.12 11.08 3.59
CA ALA A 307 -9.01 10.86 5.03
C ALA A 307 -7.60 11.19 5.54
N THR A 308 -6.58 10.83 4.76
CA THR A 308 -5.18 11.16 5.06
C THR A 308 -4.91 12.67 5.05
N MET A 309 -5.46 13.41 4.08
CA MET A 309 -5.34 14.87 4.04
C MET A 309 -6.05 15.52 5.24
N GLU A 310 -7.26 15.07 5.57
CA GLU A 310 -8.00 15.58 6.73
C GLU A 310 -7.26 15.32 8.05
N LEU A 311 -6.67 14.13 8.22
CA LEU A 311 -5.82 13.84 9.37
C LEU A 311 -4.61 14.78 9.44
N TYR A 312 -3.95 15.04 8.31
CA TYR A 312 -2.84 15.98 8.27
C TYR A 312 -3.28 17.38 8.75
N LYS A 313 -4.43 17.89 8.28
CA LYS A 313 -4.96 19.20 8.69
C LYS A 313 -5.16 19.32 10.20
N VAL A 314 -5.54 18.23 10.88
CA VAL A 314 -5.69 18.24 12.34
C VAL A 314 -4.39 18.69 13.02
N VAL A 315 -3.23 18.26 12.52
CA VAL A 315 -1.92 18.51 13.15
C VAL A 315 -1.03 19.46 12.34
N GLU A 316 -1.54 20.04 11.25
CA GLU A 316 -0.74 20.79 10.28
C GLU A 316 0.07 21.92 10.93
N GLU A 317 -0.58 22.76 11.73
CA GLU A 317 0.06 23.91 12.34
C GLU A 317 1.25 23.49 13.21
N GLU A 318 1.04 22.56 14.14
CA GLU A 318 2.08 22.05 15.04
C GLU A 318 3.18 21.31 14.27
N TRP A 319 2.81 20.50 13.27
CA TRP A 319 3.76 19.74 12.46
C TRP A 319 4.68 20.68 11.67
N GLU A 320 4.11 21.64 10.93
CA GLU A 320 4.88 22.54 10.07
C GLU A 320 5.69 23.57 10.90
N GLN A 321 5.24 23.91 12.11
CA GLN A 321 6.06 24.69 13.05
C GLN A 321 7.27 23.89 13.54
N HIS A 322 7.07 22.63 13.94
CA HIS A 322 8.16 21.76 14.39
C HIS A 322 9.22 21.54 13.30
N LEU A 323 8.78 21.32 12.05
CA LEU A 323 9.70 21.18 10.92
C LEU A 323 10.53 22.45 10.68
N ARG A 324 9.93 23.64 10.76
CA ARG A 324 10.64 24.91 10.62
C ARG A 324 11.70 25.10 11.69
N GLN A 325 11.37 24.82 12.95
CA GLN A 325 12.31 24.94 14.06
C GLN A 325 13.50 23.99 13.95
N ASN A 326 13.28 22.77 13.45
CA ASN A 326 14.37 21.79 13.28
C ASN A 326 15.26 22.13 12.08
N LEU A 327 14.71 22.71 11.01
CA LEU A 327 15.48 23.16 9.84
C LEU A 327 16.39 24.37 10.14
N GLU A 328 16.04 25.19 11.13
CA GLU A 328 16.86 26.32 11.57
C GLU A 328 18.03 25.89 12.48
N GLN A 329 18.08 24.63 12.89
CA GLN A 329 19.09 24.07 13.80
C GLN A 329 20.16 23.21 13.08
N GLU A 330 19.97 22.90 11.79
CA GLU A 330 20.93 22.19 10.92
C GLU A 330 21.73 23.16 10.03
#